data_AF-A0A7R9Z9W4-F1
#
_entry.id   AF-A0A7R9Z9W4-F1
#
_cell.length_a   1.000
_cell.length_b   1.000
_cell.length_c   1.000
_cell.angle_alpha   90.00
_cell.angle_beta   90.00
_cell.angle_gamma   90.00
#
_symmetry.space_group_name_H-M   'P 1'
#
loop_
_entity.id
_entity.type
_entity.pdbx_description
1 polymer ?
#
loop_
_entity_poly.entity_id
_entity_poly.type
_entity_poly.pdbx_seq_one_letter_code
_entity_poly.pdbx_strand_id
1 'polypeptide(L)'
;ESLVFARQNQCGRPPFAQGMINYGTLLLVIVALLLMRFYQHRQQTAFDENEQTAQDYSVVIHNPPEDAKDPDEWKRFFEDGFGNGVHVTCCTVGIDNDLLVR
;
A
#
# COMPACT_ATOMS: atom_id res chain seq x y z
N GLU A 1 6.07 73.34 -17.41
CA GLU A 1 5.01 72.32 -17.25
C GLU A 1 5.67 71.00 -16.89
N SER A 2 5.38 70.42 -15.72
CA SER A 2 5.94 69.14 -15.29
C SER A 2 4.96 68.02 -15.60
N LEU A 3 5.33 67.12 -16.52
CA LEU A 3 4.55 65.93 -16.84
C LEU A 3 4.59 64.96 -15.65
N VAL A 4 3.43 64.70 -15.06
CA VAL A 4 3.27 63.70 -13.99
C VAL A 4 3.06 62.33 -14.65
N PHE A 5 4.06 61.46 -14.55
CA PHE A 5 3.95 60.08 -15.01
C PHE A 5 3.31 59.20 -13.91
N ALA A 6 2.11 58.70 -14.17
CA ALA A 6 1.52 57.65 -13.35
C ALA A 6 2.05 56.28 -13.84
N ARG A 7 2.67 55.50 -12.93
CA ARG A 7 3.16 54.15 -13.23
C ARG A 7 1.96 53.24 -13.50
N GLN A 8 1.72 52.90 -14.76
CA GLN A 8 0.70 51.92 -15.12
C GLN A 8 1.21 50.52 -14.76
N ASN A 9 0.55 49.84 -13.83
CA ASN A 9 0.84 48.44 -13.57
C ASN A 9 0.34 47.60 -14.75
N GLN A 10 1.12 46.60 -15.15
CA GLN A 10 0.80 45.67 -16.25
C GLN A 10 -0.38 44.73 -15.93
N CYS A 11 -1.31 45.14 -15.07
CA CYS A 11 -2.56 44.43 -14.77
C CYS A 11 -3.57 44.58 -15.93
N GLY A 12 -3.14 44.35 -17.16
CA GLY A 12 -4.02 44.25 -18.32
C GLY A 12 -4.83 42.95 -18.25
N ARG A 13 -6.02 42.95 -18.84
CA ARG A 13 -6.83 41.74 -18.98
C ARG A 13 -5.97 40.65 -19.62
N PRO A 14 -5.84 39.46 -18.99
CA PRO A 14 -5.03 38.40 -19.56
C PRO A 14 -5.58 38.02 -20.95
N PRO A 15 -4.70 37.74 -21.93
CA PRO A 15 -5.11 37.30 -23.26
C PRO A 15 -5.98 36.04 -23.14
N PHE A 16 -7.05 36.00 -23.92
CA PHE A 16 -8.02 34.89 -23.93
C PHE A 16 -7.36 33.51 -24.11
N ALA A 17 -6.26 33.46 -24.87
CA ALA A 17 -5.44 32.27 -25.06
C ALA A 17 -4.89 31.68 -23.74
N GLN A 18 -4.45 32.52 -22.80
CA GLN A 18 -3.98 32.04 -21.49
C GLN A 18 -5.12 31.43 -20.67
N GLY A 19 -6.32 32.00 -20.76
CA GLY A 19 -7.52 31.43 -20.14
C GLY A 19 -7.82 30.03 -20.67
N MET A 20 -7.81 29.86 -22.00
CA MET A 20 -8.06 28.56 -22.63
C MET A 20 -7.04 27.49 -22.23
N ILE A 21 -5.75 27.86 -22.14
CA ILE A 21 -4.69 26.93 -21.71
C ILE A 21 -4.92 26.49 -20.25
N ASN A 22 -5.28 27.41 -19.36
CA ASN A 22 -5.57 27.09 -17.97
C ASN A 22 -6.76 26.13 -17.84
N TYR A 23 -7.86 26.40 -18.55
CA TYR A 23 -9.02 25.50 -18.55
C TYR A 23 -8.70 24.13 -19.16
N GLY A 24 -7.92 24.10 -20.25
CA GLY A 24 -7.46 22.85 -20.87
C GLY A 24 -6.60 22.01 -19.92
N THR A 25 -5.69 22.67 -19.19
CA THR A 25 -4.83 22.02 -18.19
C THR A 25 -5.65 21.47 -17.03
N LEU A 26 -6.62 22.26 -16.54
CA LEU A 26 -7.51 21.85 -15.46
C LEU A 26 -8.39 20.66 -15.86
N LEU A 27 -8.93 20.67 -17.09
CA LEU A 27 -9.69 19.54 -17.63
C LEU A 27 -8.81 18.28 -17.72
N LEU A 28 -7.59 18.40 -18.23
CA LEU A 28 -6.65 17.29 -18.33
C LEU A 28 -6.32 16.68 -16.97
N VAL A 29 -6.08 17.53 -15.95
CA VAL A 29 -5.84 17.08 -14.58
C VAL A 29 -7.06 16.34 -14.03
N ILE A 30 -8.28 16.87 -14.22
CA ILE A 30 -9.50 16.20 -13.78
C ILE A 30 -9.65 14.83 -14.43
N VAL A 31 -9.46 14.74 -15.75
CA VAL A 31 -9.55 13.46 -16.48
C VAL A 31 -8.50 12.48 -15.98
N ALA A 32 -7.25 12.92 -15.78
CA ALA A 32 -6.19 12.08 -15.25
C ALA A 32 -6.52 11.54 -13.85
N LEU A 33 -7.06 12.37 -12.95
CA LEU A 33 -7.49 11.96 -11.62
C LEU A 33 -8.66 10.96 -11.67
N LEU A 34 -9.63 11.15 -12.57
CA LEU A 34 -10.75 10.21 -12.75
C LEU A 34 -10.27 8.84 -13.26
N LEU A 35 -9.37 8.84 -14.25
CA LEU A 35 -8.76 7.60 -14.76
C LEU A 35 -7.94 6.89 -13.68
N MET A 36 -7.12 7.62 -12.92
CA MET A 36 -6.38 7.07 -11.79
C MET A 36 -7.31 6.48 -10.73
N ARG A 37 -8.39 7.17 -10.37
CA ARG A 37 -9.38 6.67 -9.41
C ARG A 37 -10.01 5.37 -9.89
N PHE A 38 -10.42 5.30 -11.15
CA PHE A 38 -11.02 4.08 -11.71
C PHE A 38 -10.02 2.91 -11.71
N TYR A 39 -8.78 3.18 -12.10
CA TYR A 39 -7.70 2.18 -12.08
C TYR A 39 -7.41 1.67 -10.66
N GLN A 40 -7.26 2.57 -9.69
CA GLN A 40 -7.01 2.22 -8.29
C GLN A 40 -8.18 1.46 -7.69
N HIS A 41 -9.43 1.86 -7.98
CA HIS A 41 -10.60 1.13 -7.51
C HIS A 41 -10.64 -0.30 -8.05
N ARG A 42 -10.32 -0.50 -9.33
CA ARG A 42 -10.25 -1.85 -9.91
C ARG A 42 -9.17 -2.70 -9.25
N GLN A 43 -8.01 -2.10 -8.96
CA GLN A 43 -6.95 -2.80 -8.24
C GLN A 43 -7.35 -3.12 -6.81
N GLN A 44 -7.97 -2.18 -6.09
CA GLN A 44 -8.46 -2.40 -4.72
C GLN A 44 -9.46 -3.55 -4.68
N THR A 45 -10.41 -3.60 -5.62
CA THR A 45 -11.34 -4.73 -5.72
C THR A 45 -10.60 -6.04 -5.98
N ALA A 46 -9.60 -6.07 -6.86
CA ALA A 46 -8.80 -7.27 -7.08
C ALA A 46 -7.94 -7.68 -5.87
N PHE A 47 -7.46 -6.72 -5.06
CA PHE A 47 -6.72 -7.00 -3.82
C PHE A 47 -7.64 -7.46 -2.68
N ASP A 48 -8.85 -6.92 -2.60
CA ASP A 48 -9.87 -7.33 -1.62
C ASP A 48 -10.44 -8.71 -1.97
N GLU A 49 -10.61 -9.00 -3.27
CA GLU A 49 -11.04 -10.30 -3.79
C GLU A 49 -9.93 -11.35 -3.82
N ASN A 50 -8.65 -10.96 -3.81
CA ASN A 50 -7.52 -11.86 -3.52
C ASN A 50 -7.53 -12.21 -2.01
N GLU A 51 -8.60 -12.91 -1.63
CA GLU A 51 -8.61 -14.18 -0.92
C GLU A 51 -7.43 -14.31 0.04
N GLN A 52 -7.67 -13.90 1.28
CA GLN A 52 -6.93 -14.28 2.48
C GLN A 52 -6.17 -15.59 2.28
N THR A 53 -4.90 -15.48 1.91
CA THR A 53 -4.11 -16.67 1.61
C THR A 53 -3.69 -17.29 2.93
N ALA A 54 -3.46 -18.60 2.94
CA ALA A 54 -2.92 -19.26 4.13
C ALA A 54 -1.57 -18.64 4.58
N GLN A 55 -0.85 -17.99 3.66
CA GLN A 55 0.42 -17.34 3.95
C GLN A 55 0.25 -16.10 4.85
N ASP A 56 -0.84 -15.34 4.70
CA ASP A 56 -1.11 -14.13 5.48
C ASP A 56 -1.30 -14.41 6.98
N TYR A 57 -1.62 -15.66 7.33
CA TYR A 57 -1.82 -16.14 8.70
C TYR A 57 -0.73 -17.11 9.16
N SER A 58 0.37 -17.23 8.41
CA SER A 58 1.46 -18.16 8.71
C SER A 58 2.74 -17.42 9.08
N VAL A 59 3.50 -18.00 10.02
CA VAL A 59 4.81 -17.50 10.42
C VAL A 59 5.83 -18.61 10.24
N VAL A 60 6.97 -18.30 9.62
CA VAL A 60 8.08 -19.24 9.42
C VAL A 60 9.24 -18.86 10.33
N ILE A 61 9.77 -19.85 11.05
CA ILE A 61 10.88 -19.68 11.99
C ILE A 61 12.07 -20.46 11.44
N HIS A 62 13.13 -19.75 11.04
CA HIS A 62 14.29 -20.37 10.38
C HIS A 62 15.43 -20.76 11.32
N ASN A 63 15.44 -20.26 12.55
CA ASN A 63 16.48 -20.56 13.54
C ASN A 63 15.88 -20.90 14.90
N PRO A 64 15.11 -22.00 14.99
CA PRO A 64 14.60 -22.47 16.27
C PRO A 64 15.75 -23.00 17.14
N PRO A 65 15.57 -23.06 18.47
CA PRO A 65 16.46 -23.84 19.35
C PRO A 65 16.63 -25.29 18.85
N GLU A 66 17.79 -25.89 19.07
CA GLU A 66 18.12 -27.24 18.54
C GLU A 66 17.16 -28.34 19.03
N ASP A 67 16.53 -28.15 20.19
CA ASP A 67 15.61 -29.07 20.85
C ASP A 67 14.13 -28.81 20.51
N ALA A 68 13.81 -27.71 19.83
CA ALA A 68 12.44 -27.27 19.56
C ALA A 68 11.78 -28.05 18.41
N LYS A 69 11.70 -29.38 18.57
CA LYS A 69 11.19 -30.36 17.59
C LYS A 69 9.72 -30.73 17.81
N ASP A 70 9.14 -30.34 18.94
CA ASP A 70 7.76 -30.66 19.31
C ASP A 70 6.78 -29.55 18.86
N PRO A 71 5.86 -29.80 17.92
CA PRO A 71 4.88 -28.82 17.49
C PRO A 71 3.88 -28.42 18.61
N ASP A 72 3.61 -29.30 19.59
CA ASP A 72 2.71 -28.97 20.70
C ASP A 72 3.33 -27.97 21.68
N GLU A 73 4.65 -28.04 21.86
CA GLU A 73 5.41 -27.04 22.63
C GLU A 73 5.33 -25.67 21.97
N TRP A 74 5.55 -25.60 20.65
CA TRP A 74 5.40 -24.37 19.87
C TRP A 74 4.00 -23.78 19.96
N LYS A 75 2.97 -24.64 19.84
CA LYS A 75 1.58 -24.22 19.99
C LYS A 75 1.35 -23.56 21.36
N ARG A 76 1.78 -24.21 22.45
CA ARG A 76 1.64 -23.66 23.81
C ARG A 76 2.42 -22.37 23.96
N PHE A 77 3.66 -22.31 23.47
CA PHE A 77 4.47 -21.10 23.50
C PHE A 77 3.76 -19.90 22.87
N PHE A 78 3.14 -20.07 21.70
CA PHE A 78 2.42 -18.99 21.02
C PHE A 78 1.08 -18.66 21.68
N GLU A 79 0.30 -19.64 22.11
CA GLU A 79 -1.00 -19.40 22.76
C GLU A 79 -0.81 -18.76 24.16
N ASP A 80 0.18 -19.20 24.93
CA ASP A 80 0.48 -18.67 26.28
C ASP A 80 1.20 -17.31 26.20
N GLY A 81 2.11 -17.14 25.24
CA GLY A 81 2.98 -15.97 25.13
C GLY A 81 2.30 -14.70 24.60
N PHE A 82 1.26 -14.84 23.75
CA PHE A 82 0.61 -13.71 23.09
C PHE A 82 -0.81 -13.40 23.62
N GLY A 83 -1.27 -14.14 24.63
CA GLY A 83 -2.44 -13.82 25.44
C GLY A 83 -3.80 -14.22 24.86
N ASN A 84 -4.87 -13.80 25.54
CA ASN A 84 -6.24 -14.20 25.26
C ASN A 84 -6.69 -13.74 23.87
N GLY A 85 -6.87 -14.69 22.94
CA GLY A 85 -7.33 -14.43 21.58
C GLY A 85 -6.40 -15.00 20.49
N VAL A 86 -5.23 -15.51 20.87
CA VAL A 86 -4.34 -16.23 19.94
C VAL A 86 -4.71 -17.70 19.91
N HIS A 87 -4.83 -18.25 18.70
CA HIS A 87 -5.05 -19.66 18.48
C HIS A 87 -4.18 -20.14 17.34
N VAL A 88 -3.35 -21.15 17.60
CA VAL A 88 -2.53 -21.77 16.57
C VAL A 88 -3.35 -22.88 15.91
N THR A 89 -3.78 -22.65 14.67
CA THR A 89 -4.56 -23.61 13.89
C THR A 89 -3.74 -24.83 13.50
N CYS A 90 -2.49 -24.63 13.06
CA CYS A 90 -1.58 -25.69 12.66
C CYS A 90 -0.14 -25.26 12.95
N CYS A 91 0.67 -26.17 13.49
CA CYS A 91 2.11 -26.00 13.62
C CYS A 91 2.78 -27.19 12.94
N THR A 92 3.77 -26.92 12.09
CA THR A 92 4.58 -27.95 11.45
C THR A 92 6.05 -27.65 11.71
N VAL A 93 6.79 -28.68 12.10
CA VAL A 93 8.23 -28.59 12.34
C VAL A 93 8.94 -29.44 11.30
N GLY A 94 9.80 -28.81 10.52
CA GLY A 94 10.66 -29.51 9.57
C GLY A 94 11.86 -30.11 10.30
N ILE A 95 12.06 -31.42 10.17
CA ILE A 95 13.20 -32.13 10.76
C ILE A 95 14.01 -32.73 9.62
N ASP A 96 15.31 -32.37 9.54
CA ASP A 96 16.28 -32.90 8.56
C ASP A 96 15.79 -32.83 7.09
N ASN A 97 15.07 -31.76 6.74
CA ASN A 97 14.46 -31.57 5.42
C ASN A 97 15.44 -31.09 4.32
N ASP A 98 16.74 -31.03 4.60
CA ASP A 98 17.77 -30.52 3.67
C ASP A 98 17.79 -31.26 2.32
N LEU A 99 17.36 -32.53 2.30
CA LEU A 99 17.27 -33.35 1.09
C LEU A 99 16.01 -33.07 0.26
N LEU A 100 14.98 -32.47 0.85
CA LEU A 100 13.67 -32.21 0.25
C LEU A 100 13.50 -30.75 -0.19
N VAL A 101 14.24 -29.84 0.43
CA VAL A 101 14.25 -28.41 0.09
C VAL A 101 15.47 -28.14 -0.80
N ARG A 102 15.26 -28.15 -2.11
CA ARG A 102 16.30 -27.88 -3.12
C ARG A 102 15.95 -26.68 -3.97
#